data_AF-A0AAU6F2N2-F1
#
_entry.id   AF-A0AAU6F2N2-F1
#
_cell.length_a   1.000
_cell.length_b   1.000
_cell.length_c   1.000
_cell.angle_alpha   90.00
_cell.angle_beta   90.00
_cell.angle_gamma   90.00
#
_symmetry.space_group_name_H-M   'P 1'
#
loop_
_entity.id
_entity.type
_entity.pdbx_description
1 polymer ?
#
loop_
_entity_poly.entity_id
_entity_poly.type
_entity_poly.pdbx_seq_one_letter_code
_entity_poly.pdbx_strand_id
1 'polypeptide(L)'
;MGRGMGSACRRAGWVVAIAGTLVSVLPGVAGATSVVPHRGSVSAVAADGADDTEQKLAKEVFDAMCSRDEDDPKYTNEWYQAVESWQAITPYTLKRSYTPEAAARENLYGQPRLTNDTRKAMCGGMTSYANALKDAVLDLKGDIRDGCATTPGLGAFYDFKMEAFRAIDDHDWAKVDKIMPGWRDPATFAENTGANGMCTKWTGVTDAA
;
A
#
# COMPACT_ATOMS: atom_id res chain seq x y z
N MET A 1 17.32 46.92 -2.45
CA MET A 1 17.27 45.87 -1.42
C MET A 1 15.83 45.39 -1.31
N GLY A 2 15.49 44.33 -2.07
CA GLY A 2 14.13 43.80 -2.19
C GLY A 2 13.86 42.71 -1.16
N ARG A 3 12.64 42.72 -0.61
CA ARG A 3 12.09 41.74 0.34
C ARG A 3 11.65 40.46 -0.39
N GLY A 4 11.83 39.29 0.22
CA GLY A 4 10.98 38.10 0.02
C GLY A 4 10.62 37.57 1.42
N MET A 5 9.37 37.60 1.90
CA MET A 5 8.22 36.76 1.50
C MET A 5 8.73 35.33 1.25
N GLY A 6 8.62 34.36 2.16
CA GLY A 6 7.51 34.08 3.08
C GLY A 6 6.74 32.87 2.52
N SER A 7 7.36 31.69 2.50
CA SER A 7 6.68 30.45 2.16
C SER A 7 6.22 29.74 3.42
N ALA A 8 5.02 30.12 3.87
CA ALA A 8 4.21 29.29 4.72
C ALA A 8 3.77 28.06 3.89
N CYS A 9 4.47 26.93 4.04
CA CYS A 9 3.92 25.64 3.63
C CYS A 9 2.69 25.36 4.48
N ARG A 10 1.52 25.64 3.89
CA ARG A 10 0.21 25.29 4.42
C ARG A 10 0.19 23.79 4.67
N ARG A 11 0.09 23.41 5.94
CA ARG A 11 -0.39 22.09 6.35
C ARG A 11 -1.87 21.98 5.93
N ALA A 12 -2.11 21.67 4.66
CA ALA A 12 -3.42 21.23 4.22
C ALA A 12 -3.49 19.73 4.54
N GLY A 13 -4.24 19.39 5.58
CA GLY A 13 -4.55 18.00 5.90
C GLY A 13 -5.32 17.38 4.75
N TRP A 14 -4.77 16.35 4.13
CA TRP A 14 -5.47 15.55 3.13
C TRP A 14 -5.20 14.08 3.41
N VAL A 15 -6.29 13.41 3.78
CA VAL A 15 -6.41 11.97 3.97
C VAL A 15 -6.32 11.33 2.59
N VAL A 16 -5.19 10.68 2.29
CA VAL A 16 -5.00 9.94 1.04
C VAL A 16 -5.71 8.60 1.22
N ALA A 17 -6.85 8.46 0.53
CA ALA A 17 -7.53 7.18 0.37
C ALA A 17 -6.67 6.27 -0.51
N ILE A 18 -5.81 5.47 0.10
CA ILE A 18 -5.21 4.31 -0.56
C ILE A 18 -6.18 3.14 -0.36
N ALA A 19 -6.78 2.72 -1.47
CA ALA A 19 -7.31 1.39 -1.75
C ALA A 19 -8.25 0.67 -0.75
N GLY A 20 -9.10 1.39 -0.02
CA GLY A 20 -10.23 0.80 0.70
C GLY A 20 -11.49 1.66 0.56
N THR A 21 -12.22 1.58 -0.55
CA THR A 21 -13.61 2.09 -0.56
C THR A 21 -14.49 1.33 -1.55
N LEU A 22 -15.23 0.37 -1.00
CA LEU A 22 -16.55 0.03 -1.47
C LEU A 22 -17.41 1.30 -1.45
N VAL A 23 -17.85 1.71 -2.65
CA VAL A 23 -19.01 2.55 -2.98
C VAL A 23 -19.81 3.13 -1.80
N SER A 24 -19.83 4.47 -1.68
CA SER A 24 -21.06 5.29 -1.72
C SER A 24 -20.79 6.72 -1.21
N VAL A 25 -21.01 7.74 -2.05
CA VAL A 25 -21.97 8.84 -1.81
C VAL A 25 -22.17 9.61 -3.14
N LEU A 26 -23.33 9.39 -3.77
CA LEU A 26 -24.05 10.43 -4.53
C LEU A 26 -25.50 10.34 -4.06
N PRO A 27 -26.11 11.41 -3.52
CA PRO A 27 -27.55 11.48 -3.39
C PRO A 27 -28.15 12.20 -4.60
N GLY A 28 -29.16 11.57 -5.21
CA GLY A 28 -30.20 12.30 -5.90
C GLY A 28 -30.48 11.85 -7.33
N VAL A 29 -31.30 10.80 -7.49
CA VAL A 29 -32.58 10.89 -8.22
C VAL A 29 -33.44 9.68 -7.86
N ALA A 30 -34.69 9.99 -7.51
CA ALA A 30 -35.73 9.05 -7.11
C ALA A 30 -36.25 8.21 -8.27
N GLY A 31 -36.68 6.96 -8.01
CA GLY A 31 -37.58 6.24 -8.91
C GLY A 31 -37.57 4.73 -8.80
N ALA A 32 -38.71 4.19 -8.32
CA ALA A 32 -39.28 2.87 -8.60
C ALA A 32 -38.70 1.60 -7.93
N THR A 33 -39.56 1.07 -7.07
CA THR A 33 -39.66 -0.24 -6.43
C THR A 33 -39.43 -1.47 -7.32
N SER A 34 -38.69 -2.47 -6.81
CA SER A 34 -39.10 -3.88 -6.90
C SER A 34 -38.31 -4.72 -5.88
N VAL A 35 -39.04 -5.54 -5.12
CA VAL A 35 -38.56 -6.35 -4.00
C VAL A 35 -38.15 -7.74 -4.51
N VAL A 36 -36.96 -8.22 -4.13
CA VAL A 36 -36.72 -9.64 -3.86
C VAL A 36 -35.79 -9.77 -2.63
N PRO A 37 -36.15 -10.57 -1.61
CA PRO A 37 -35.35 -10.76 -0.41
C PRO A 37 -34.44 -11.99 -0.53
N HIS A 38 -33.17 -11.90 -0.10
CA HIS A 38 -32.61 -12.91 0.79
C HIS A 38 -31.18 -12.60 1.28
N ARG A 39 -31.04 -12.78 2.60
CA ARG A 39 -29.88 -13.27 3.35
C ARG A 39 -28.66 -12.35 3.47
N GLY A 40 -28.48 -11.91 4.71
CA GLY A 40 -27.16 -11.85 5.33
C GLY A 40 -26.57 -10.45 5.36
N SER A 41 -27.08 -9.64 6.27
CA SER A 41 -26.39 -8.47 6.79
C SER A 41 -24.99 -8.88 7.28
N VAL A 42 -23.97 -8.67 6.46
CA VAL A 42 -22.58 -8.64 6.95
C VAL A 42 -22.32 -7.19 7.31
N SER A 43 -22.25 -6.95 8.62
CA SER A 43 -22.12 -5.65 9.26
C SER A 43 -21.20 -4.67 8.53
N ALA A 44 -21.77 -3.52 8.17
CA ALA A 44 -21.05 -2.29 7.81
C ALA A 44 -20.18 -1.71 8.95
N VAL A 45 -20.04 -2.43 10.06
CA VAL A 45 -19.18 -2.09 11.21
C VAL A 45 -17.76 -2.65 11.04
N ALA A 46 -17.51 -3.47 10.02
CA ALA A 46 -16.24 -4.16 9.79
C ALA A 46 -15.21 -3.36 8.96
N ALA A 47 -15.61 -2.24 8.35
CA ALA A 47 -14.75 -1.42 7.49
C ALA A 47 -13.87 -0.44 8.31
N ASP A 48 -14.44 0.21 9.32
CA ASP A 48 -13.79 1.32 10.05
C ASP A 48 -12.42 0.95 10.67
N GLY A 49 -12.21 -0.29 11.12
CA GLY A 49 -10.96 -0.70 11.79
C GLY A 49 -9.80 -1.05 10.84
N ALA A 50 -10.09 -1.62 9.67
CA ALA A 50 -9.07 -1.95 8.68
C ALA A 50 -8.72 -0.72 7.82
N ASP A 51 -9.73 0.11 7.53
CA ASP A 51 -9.58 1.36 6.79
C ASP A 51 -8.64 2.33 7.53
N ASP A 52 -8.73 2.38 8.87
CA ASP A 52 -7.82 3.18 9.69
C ASP A 52 -6.36 2.71 9.63
N THR A 53 -6.11 1.38 9.60
CA THR A 53 -4.75 0.83 9.55
C THR A 53 -4.14 0.99 8.16
N GLU A 54 -4.93 0.78 7.10
CA GLU A 54 -4.51 1.04 5.73
C GLU A 54 -4.19 2.52 5.51
N GLN A 55 -5.03 3.44 6.00
CA GLN A 55 -4.77 4.88 5.93
C GLN A 55 -3.53 5.29 6.74
N LYS A 56 -3.29 4.69 7.91
CA LYS A 56 -2.07 4.91 8.69
C LYS A 56 -0.84 4.44 7.91
N LEU A 57 -0.88 3.24 7.34
CA LEU A 57 0.20 2.70 6.52
C LEU A 57 0.49 3.61 5.32
N ALA A 58 -0.55 4.00 4.60
CA ALA A 58 -0.47 4.91 3.47
C ALA A 58 0.22 6.23 3.83
N LYS A 59 -0.20 6.83 4.96
CA LYS A 59 0.38 8.06 5.46
C LYS A 59 1.85 7.90 5.86
N GLU A 60 2.17 6.84 6.60
CA GLU A 60 3.53 6.59 7.09
C GLU A 60 4.50 6.35 5.91
N VAL A 61 4.08 5.55 4.94
CA VAL A 61 4.84 5.30 3.70
C VAL A 61 5.02 6.60 2.93
N PHE A 62 3.97 7.41 2.78
CA PHE A 62 4.09 8.70 2.13
C PHE A 62 5.09 9.62 2.83
N ASP A 63 4.99 9.78 4.15
CA ASP A 63 5.90 10.62 4.92
C ASP A 63 7.35 10.11 4.78
N ALA A 64 7.57 8.80 4.85
CA ALA A 64 8.90 8.21 4.69
C ALA A 64 9.47 8.29 3.26
N MET A 65 8.63 8.21 2.22
CA MET A 65 9.04 8.24 0.81
C MET A 65 9.20 9.66 0.25
N CYS A 66 8.31 10.59 0.64
CA CYS A 66 8.13 11.87 -0.04
C CYS A 66 8.31 13.12 0.84
N SER A 67 8.37 13.00 2.17
CA SER A 67 8.52 14.16 3.06
C SER A 67 9.95 14.44 3.55
N ARG A 68 10.89 13.54 3.23
CA ARG A 68 12.31 13.68 3.58
C ARG A 68 13.13 14.20 2.40
N ASP A 69 14.36 14.63 2.69
CA ASP A 69 15.30 15.13 1.69
C ASP A 69 15.42 14.15 0.52
N GLU A 70 15.23 14.65 -0.71
CA GLU A 70 15.18 13.81 -1.89
C GLU A 70 16.52 13.14 -2.21
N ASP A 71 17.61 13.68 -1.68
CA ASP A 71 18.96 13.12 -1.84
C ASP A 71 19.49 12.50 -0.54
N ASP A 72 18.60 12.13 0.39
CA ASP A 72 18.96 11.40 1.60
C ASP A 72 19.72 10.11 1.22
N PRO A 73 20.97 9.93 1.72
CA PRO A 73 21.81 8.79 1.36
C PRO A 73 21.21 7.44 1.76
N LYS A 74 20.18 7.42 2.61
CA LYS A 74 19.42 6.23 2.97
C LYS A 74 18.73 5.58 1.74
N TYR A 75 18.38 6.36 0.72
CA TYR A 75 17.68 5.86 -0.47
C TYR A 75 18.63 5.17 -1.46
N THR A 76 19.15 4.02 -1.05
CA THR A 76 20.04 3.17 -1.85
C THR A 76 19.24 2.28 -2.82
N ASN A 77 19.92 1.66 -3.80
CA ASN A 77 19.32 0.65 -4.67
C ASN A 77 18.72 -0.52 -3.87
N GLU A 78 19.39 -0.92 -2.79
CA GLU A 78 18.94 -1.97 -1.89
C GLU A 78 17.63 -1.58 -1.19
N TRP A 79 17.51 -0.32 -0.74
CA TRP A 79 16.27 0.22 -0.19
C TRP A 79 15.13 0.22 -1.20
N TYR A 80 15.37 0.69 -2.42
CA TYR A 80 14.34 0.68 -3.47
C TYR A 80 13.85 -0.73 -3.77
N GLN A 81 14.78 -1.69 -3.87
CA GLN A 81 14.46 -3.09 -4.09
C GLN A 81 13.63 -3.69 -2.95
N ALA A 82 13.96 -3.38 -1.70
CA ALA A 82 13.18 -3.81 -0.53
C ALA A 82 11.75 -3.27 -0.58
N VAL A 83 11.59 -1.98 -0.92
CA VAL A 83 10.28 -1.34 -1.06
C VAL A 83 9.48 -1.96 -2.20
N GLU A 84 10.09 -2.30 -3.33
CA GLU A 84 9.38 -3.00 -4.43
C GLU A 84 8.86 -4.38 -4.00
N SER A 85 9.70 -5.16 -3.31
CA SER A 85 9.30 -6.46 -2.76
C SER A 85 8.17 -6.30 -1.75
N TRP A 86 8.25 -5.30 -0.87
CA TRP A 86 7.18 -4.97 0.07
C TRP A 86 5.88 -4.52 -0.63
N GLN A 87 5.97 -3.75 -1.73
CA GLN A 87 4.81 -3.37 -2.54
C GLN A 87 4.14 -4.58 -3.17
N ALA A 88 4.92 -5.57 -3.63
CA ALA A 88 4.40 -6.80 -4.23
C ALA A 88 3.54 -7.66 -3.28
N ILE A 89 3.65 -7.45 -1.97
CA ILE A 89 2.85 -8.14 -0.96
C ILE A 89 1.41 -7.60 -0.98
N THR A 90 0.48 -8.47 -1.34
CA THR A 90 -0.95 -8.15 -1.50
C THR A 90 -1.84 -9.17 -0.77
N PRO A 91 -3.02 -8.75 -0.27
CA PRO A 91 -3.97 -9.66 0.39
C PRO A 91 -4.84 -10.44 -0.61
N TYR A 92 -4.56 -10.31 -1.91
CA TYR A 92 -5.31 -10.92 -3.00
C TYR A 92 -4.37 -11.66 -3.97
N THR A 93 -4.94 -12.47 -4.85
CA THR A 93 -4.22 -13.00 -6.01
C THR A 93 -4.14 -11.94 -7.10
N LEU A 94 -3.12 -12.02 -7.94
CA LEU A 94 -3.00 -11.14 -9.10
C LEU A 94 -3.42 -11.90 -10.36
N LYS A 95 -4.23 -11.27 -11.22
CA LYS A 95 -4.65 -11.84 -12.50
C LYS A 95 -3.49 -12.00 -13.50
N ARG A 96 -2.38 -11.29 -13.27
CA ARG A 96 -1.15 -11.31 -14.07
C ARG A 96 0.06 -11.27 -13.14
N SER A 97 1.23 -11.70 -13.60
CA SER A 97 2.49 -11.73 -12.83
C SER A 97 3.09 -10.35 -12.55
N TYR A 98 2.28 -9.30 -12.50
CA TYR A 98 2.71 -7.92 -12.49
C TYR A 98 1.96 -7.14 -11.42
N THR A 99 2.67 -6.36 -10.60
CA THR A 99 2.10 -5.69 -9.44
C THR A 99 1.38 -4.38 -9.84
N PRO A 100 0.33 -3.97 -9.12
CA PRO A 100 -0.35 -2.71 -9.39
C PRO A 100 0.58 -1.48 -9.33
N GLU A 101 1.54 -1.45 -8.42
CA GLU A 101 2.51 -0.36 -8.28
C GLU A 101 3.46 -0.29 -9.48
N ALA A 102 3.94 -1.44 -9.96
CA ALA A 102 4.78 -1.48 -11.15
C ALA A 102 3.97 -1.01 -12.38
N ALA A 103 2.71 -1.45 -12.51
CA ALA A 103 1.82 -1.01 -13.59
C ALA A 103 1.51 0.48 -13.56
N ALA A 104 1.31 1.05 -12.37
CA ALA A 104 1.10 2.49 -12.22
C ALA A 104 2.34 3.29 -12.65
N ARG A 105 3.55 2.85 -12.25
CA ARG A 105 4.80 3.51 -12.66
C ARG A 105 5.07 3.36 -14.16
N GLU A 106 4.85 2.19 -14.73
CA GLU A 106 5.00 1.95 -16.16
C GLU A 106 4.05 2.84 -16.97
N ASN A 107 2.78 2.91 -16.58
CA ASN A 107 1.78 3.72 -17.27
C ASN A 107 2.11 5.23 -17.24
N LEU A 108 2.59 5.74 -16.09
CA LEU A 108 2.83 7.17 -15.92
C LEU A 108 4.22 7.63 -16.39
N TYR A 109 5.23 6.79 -16.22
CA TYR A 109 6.64 7.17 -16.35
C TYR A 109 7.42 6.30 -17.34
N GLY A 110 6.81 5.25 -17.91
CA GLY A 110 7.48 4.31 -18.82
C GLY A 110 8.58 3.50 -18.15
N GLN A 111 8.53 3.36 -16.83
CA GLN A 111 9.49 2.61 -16.04
C GLN A 111 8.75 1.82 -14.97
N PRO A 112 8.79 0.48 -14.98
CA PRO A 112 8.08 -0.33 -13.98
C PRO A 112 8.77 -0.30 -12.61
N ARG A 113 10.08 -0.01 -12.59
CA ARG A 113 10.89 -0.09 -11.37
C ARG A 113 10.77 1.15 -10.50
N LEU A 114 10.82 0.95 -9.19
CA LEU A 114 11.06 2.03 -8.25
C LEU A 114 12.56 2.39 -8.24
N THR A 115 12.84 3.64 -8.58
CA THR A 115 14.18 4.23 -8.61
C THR A 115 14.12 5.61 -7.95
N ASN A 116 15.26 6.29 -7.82
CA ASN A 116 15.27 7.68 -7.34
C ASN A 116 14.39 8.59 -8.23
N ASP A 117 14.52 8.45 -9.56
CA ASP A 117 13.76 9.25 -10.52
C ASP A 117 12.26 8.95 -10.45
N THR A 118 11.85 7.67 -10.43
CA THR A 118 10.42 7.35 -10.35
C THR A 118 9.84 7.71 -8.98
N ARG A 119 10.61 7.60 -7.88
CA ARG A 119 10.19 8.12 -6.57
C ARG A 119 9.97 9.63 -6.62
N LYS A 120 10.91 10.41 -7.17
CA LYS A 120 10.77 11.87 -7.32
C LYS A 120 9.53 12.22 -8.15
N ALA A 121 9.32 11.54 -9.27
CA ALA A 121 8.13 11.74 -10.11
C ALA A 121 6.83 11.39 -9.37
N MET A 122 6.80 10.28 -8.63
CA MET A 122 5.67 9.88 -7.77
C MET A 122 5.37 10.92 -6.70
N CYS A 123 6.39 11.44 -6.01
CA CYS A 123 6.22 12.44 -4.96
C CYS A 123 5.78 13.80 -5.51
N GLY A 124 6.27 14.21 -6.69
CA GLY A 124 5.85 15.43 -7.38
C GLY A 124 4.46 15.33 -8.04
N GLY A 125 4.00 14.12 -8.36
CA GLY A 125 2.76 13.82 -9.09
C GLY A 125 1.81 12.89 -8.34
N MET A 126 1.75 12.99 -7.01
CA MET A 126 1.12 12.00 -6.13
C MET A 126 -0.34 11.69 -6.47
N THR A 127 -1.15 12.70 -6.81
CA THR A 127 -2.56 12.48 -7.19
C THR A 127 -2.67 11.63 -8.45
N SER A 128 -1.83 11.90 -9.46
CA SER A 128 -1.79 11.12 -10.69
C SER A 128 -1.36 9.68 -10.40
N TYR A 129 -0.34 9.51 -9.55
CA TYR A 129 0.12 8.18 -9.14
C TYR A 129 -0.95 7.40 -8.38
N ALA A 130 -1.64 8.02 -7.41
CA ALA A 130 -2.71 7.38 -6.65
C ALA A 130 -3.87 6.93 -7.55
N ASN A 131 -4.26 7.75 -8.53
CA ASN A 131 -5.28 7.39 -9.50
C ASN A 131 -4.84 6.22 -10.40
N ALA A 132 -3.63 6.28 -10.94
CA ALA A 132 -3.09 5.19 -11.77
C ALA A 132 -2.95 3.88 -10.98
N LEU A 133 -2.54 3.96 -9.71
CA LEU A 133 -2.47 2.81 -8.82
C LEU A 133 -3.86 2.21 -8.56
N LYS A 134 -4.86 3.05 -8.29
CA LYS A 134 -6.25 2.60 -8.12
C LYS A 134 -6.75 1.86 -9.35
N ASP A 135 -6.52 2.41 -10.55
CA ASP A 135 -6.93 1.79 -11.81
C ASP A 135 -6.20 0.45 -12.04
N ALA A 136 -4.89 0.41 -11.75
CA ALA A 136 -4.10 -0.82 -11.84
C ALA A 136 -4.56 -1.90 -10.85
N VAL A 137 -4.92 -1.52 -9.61
CA VAL A 137 -5.50 -2.45 -8.62
C VAL A 137 -6.82 -3.02 -9.15
N LEU A 138 -7.70 -2.19 -9.71
CA LEU A 138 -8.98 -2.67 -10.26
C LEU A 138 -8.79 -3.63 -11.43
N ASP A 139 -7.83 -3.37 -12.33
CA ASP A 139 -7.52 -4.26 -13.45
C ASP A 139 -6.93 -5.59 -12.95
N LEU A 140 -5.92 -5.53 -12.09
CA LEU A 140 -5.05 -6.67 -11.78
C LEU A 140 -5.49 -7.50 -10.57
N LYS A 141 -6.32 -6.96 -9.66
CA LYS A 141 -6.81 -7.67 -8.48
C LYS A 141 -7.65 -8.87 -8.89
N GLY A 142 -7.27 -10.05 -8.39
CA GLY A 142 -8.05 -11.29 -8.39
C GLY A 142 -8.79 -11.49 -7.07
N ASP A 143 -8.94 -12.74 -6.67
CA ASP A 143 -9.65 -13.12 -5.45
C ASP A 143 -8.85 -12.77 -4.19
N ILE A 144 -9.57 -12.38 -3.14
CA ILE A 144 -8.96 -12.25 -1.80
C ILE A 144 -8.46 -13.62 -1.34
N ARG A 145 -7.30 -13.67 -0.70
CA ARG A 145 -6.76 -14.93 -0.20
C ARG A 145 -7.52 -15.40 1.03
N ASP A 146 -7.70 -16.70 1.19
CA ASP A 146 -8.56 -17.31 2.22
C ASP A 146 -8.27 -16.79 3.65
N GLY A 147 -7.00 -16.61 4.01
CA GLY A 147 -6.62 -16.06 5.32
C GLY A 147 -6.96 -14.58 5.50
N CYS A 148 -6.97 -13.80 4.42
CA CYS A 148 -7.18 -12.36 4.45
C CYS A 148 -8.66 -11.97 4.30
N ALA A 149 -9.53 -12.94 4.00
CA ALA A 149 -10.97 -12.72 3.79
C ALA A 149 -11.75 -12.32 5.06
N THR A 150 -11.09 -12.39 6.23
CA THR A 150 -11.69 -12.03 7.52
C THR A 150 -11.12 -10.70 8.01
N THR A 151 -11.91 -9.91 8.76
CA THR A 151 -11.41 -8.66 9.36
C THR A 151 -10.14 -8.85 10.20
N PRO A 152 -10.02 -9.87 11.08
CA PRO A 152 -8.78 -10.10 11.81
C PRO A 152 -7.59 -10.47 10.91
N GLY A 153 -7.84 -11.22 9.84
CA GLY A 153 -6.79 -11.61 8.90
C GLY A 153 -6.29 -10.44 8.05
N LEU A 154 -7.21 -9.57 7.61
CA LEU A 154 -6.86 -8.34 6.92
C LEU A 154 -6.13 -7.35 7.85
N GLY A 155 -6.54 -7.25 9.11
CA GLY A 155 -5.82 -6.48 10.13
C GLY A 155 -4.37 -6.99 10.31
N ALA A 156 -4.20 -8.30 10.50
CA ALA A 156 -2.87 -8.91 10.64
C ALA A 156 -1.98 -8.68 9.41
N PHE A 157 -2.57 -8.67 8.20
CA PHE A 157 -1.87 -8.35 6.97
C PHE A 157 -1.32 -6.92 6.96
N TYR A 158 -2.13 -5.94 7.33
CA TYR A 158 -1.69 -4.54 7.37
C TYR A 158 -0.67 -4.29 8.48
N ASP A 159 -0.82 -4.94 9.64
CA ASP A 159 0.18 -4.89 10.72
C ASP A 159 1.53 -5.44 10.24
N PHE A 160 1.53 -6.59 9.54
CA PHE A 160 2.71 -7.15 8.90
C PHE A 160 3.33 -6.18 7.89
N LYS A 161 2.55 -5.60 6.97
CA LYS A 161 3.09 -4.64 5.99
C LYS A 161 3.68 -3.42 6.69
N MET A 162 3.04 -2.92 7.73
CA MET A 162 3.55 -1.77 8.48
C MET A 162 4.89 -2.07 9.14
N GLU A 163 5.03 -3.23 9.79
CA GLU A 163 6.29 -3.61 10.41
C GLU A 163 7.41 -3.85 9.40
N ALA A 164 7.10 -4.52 8.29
CA ALA A 164 8.05 -4.74 7.21
C ALA A 164 8.53 -3.39 6.65
N PHE A 165 7.63 -2.44 6.42
CA PHE A 165 8.00 -1.11 5.93
C PHE A 165 8.91 -0.36 6.90
N ARG A 166 8.60 -0.38 8.20
CA ARG A 166 9.44 0.26 9.23
C ARG A 166 10.85 -0.32 9.25
N ALA A 167 10.98 -1.64 9.19
CA ALA A 167 12.30 -2.29 9.11
C ALA A 167 13.10 -1.85 7.88
N ILE A 168 12.44 -1.63 6.74
CA ILE A 168 13.07 -1.11 5.52
C ILE A 168 13.47 0.36 5.70
N ASP A 169 12.60 1.21 6.26
CA ASP A 169 12.88 2.64 6.46
C ASP A 169 13.99 2.90 7.48
N ASP A 170 14.13 2.01 8.47
CA ASP A 170 15.17 2.03 9.51
C ASP A 170 16.48 1.34 9.06
N HIS A 171 16.54 0.77 7.86
CA HIS A 171 17.68 -0.01 7.35
C HIS A 171 18.06 -1.23 8.22
N ASP A 172 17.10 -1.78 8.97
CA ASP A 172 17.31 -2.99 9.75
C ASP A 172 17.22 -4.23 8.87
N TRP A 173 18.28 -4.47 8.08
CA TRP A 173 18.32 -5.56 7.11
C TRP A 173 18.20 -6.94 7.72
N ALA A 174 18.64 -7.12 8.97
CA ALA A 174 18.47 -8.37 9.70
C ALA A 174 16.98 -8.64 9.97
N LYS A 175 16.23 -7.61 10.37
CA LYS A 175 14.79 -7.70 10.54
C LYS A 175 14.06 -7.85 9.21
N VAL A 176 14.49 -7.14 8.16
CA VAL A 176 13.93 -7.31 6.80
C VAL A 176 14.13 -8.75 6.31
N ASP A 177 15.33 -9.31 6.44
CA ASP A 177 15.63 -10.71 6.05
C ASP A 177 14.79 -11.72 6.83
N LYS A 178 14.47 -11.43 8.10
CA LYS A 178 13.61 -12.27 8.95
C LYS A 178 12.12 -12.20 8.57
N ILE A 179 11.62 -10.99 8.27
CA ILE A 179 10.20 -10.74 8.02
C ILE A 179 9.82 -11.01 6.56
N MET A 180 10.70 -10.69 5.63
CA MET A 180 10.52 -10.82 4.19
C MET A 180 11.58 -11.73 3.57
N PRO A 181 11.70 -13.00 3.98
CA PRO A 181 12.76 -13.87 3.47
C PRO A 181 12.72 -13.97 1.95
N GLY A 182 13.88 -13.75 1.30
CA GLY A 182 14.01 -13.78 -0.16
C GLY A 182 13.66 -12.47 -0.88
N TRP A 183 13.38 -11.38 -0.16
CA TRP A 183 13.03 -10.07 -0.76
C TRP A 183 14.07 -9.52 -1.75
N ARG A 184 15.34 -9.94 -1.63
CA ARG A 184 16.44 -9.56 -2.55
C ARG A 184 16.26 -10.13 -3.97
N ASP A 185 15.29 -10.99 -4.21
CA ASP A 185 14.84 -11.35 -5.56
C ASP A 185 13.32 -11.07 -5.67
N PRO A 186 12.93 -9.86 -6.10
CA PRO A 186 11.52 -9.46 -6.16
C PRO A 186 10.67 -10.37 -7.06
N ALA A 187 11.25 -10.97 -8.10
CA ALA A 187 10.54 -11.87 -9.00
C ALA A 187 10.17 -13.16 -8.25
N THR A 188 11.15 -13.78 -7.59
CA THR A 188 10.96 -14.98 -6.77
C THR A 188 10.14 -14.70 -5.50
N PHE A 189 10.24 -13.50 -4.94
CA PHE A 189 9.51 -13.10 -3.73
C PHE A 189 8.01 -12.91 -3.99
N ALA A 190 7.62 -12.31 -5.12
CA ALA A 190 6.22 -12.15 -5.51
C ALA A 190 5.52 -13.51 -5.69
N GLU A 191 6.24 -14.52 -6.19
CA GLU A 191 5.72 -15.89 -6.33
C GLU A 191 5.60 -16.61 -4.98
N ASN A 192 6.54 -16.41 -4.05
CA ASN A 192 6.61 -17.12 -2.77
C ASN A 192 5.83 -16.48 -1.62
N THR A 193 5.53 -15.18 -1.69
CA THR A 193 4.66 -14.50 -0.72
C THR A 193 3.19 -14.88 -0.87
N GLY A 194 2.87 -15.84 -1.74
CA GLY A 194 1.62 -16.59 -1.88
C GLY A 194 1.09 -17.30 -0.62
N ALA A 195 1.93 -17.53 0.40
CA ALA A 195 1.58 -18.42 1.50
C ALA A 195 0.72 -17.75 2.58
N ASN A 196 -0.33 -18.46 3.01
CA ASN A 196 -1.35 -18.11 4.00
C ASN A 196 -0.86 -17.55 5.36
N GLY A 197 0.45 -17.46 5.62
CA GLY A 197 1.02 -17.01 6.89
C GLY A 197 0.79 -15.53 7.22
N MET A 198 0.78 -14.64 6.23
CA MET A 198 0.69 -13.18 6.46
C MET A 198 -0.68 -12.69 6.92
N CYS A 199 -1.73 -13.48 6.68
CA CYS A 199 -3.10 -13.17 7.08
C CYS A 199 -3.60 -14.05 8.23
N THR A 200 -2.71 -14.87 8.82
CA THR A 200 -2.93 -15.46 10.14
C THR A 200 -2.42 -14.51 11.21
N LYS A 201 -2.77 -14.75 12.50
CA LYS A 201 -2.33 -13.90 13.61
C LYS A 201 -0.82 -13.68 13.55
N TRP A 202 -0.42 -12.50 13.10
CA TRP A 202 0.97 -12.10 13.09
C TRP A 202 1.37 -11.82 14.54
N THR A 203 2.33 -12.57 15.08
CA THR A 203 2.62 -12.58 16.52
C THR A 203 3.79 -11.70 16.95
N GLY A 204 4.42 -10.96 16.05
CA GLY A 204 5.77 -10.50 16.30
C GLY A 204 6.77 -11.27 15.47
N VAL A 205 7.85 -10.61 15.06
CA VAL A 205 9.12 -11.15 15.50
C VAL A 205 9.11 -11.06 17.03
N THR A 206 8.68 -12.12 17.73
CA THR A 206 8.99 -12.21 19.15
C THR A 206 10.50 -12.27 19.24
N ASP A 207 11.09 -11.33 19.97
CA ASP A 207 12.52 -11.35 20.28
C ASP A 207 12.86 -12.73 20.81
N ALA A 208 13.58 -13.51 20.00
CA ALA A 208 14.28 -14.67 20.50
C ALA A 208 15.48 -14.09 21.23
N ALA A 209 15.35 -13.98 22.56
CA ALA A 209 16.44 -13.77 23.48
C ALA A 209 17.47 -14.91 23.40
#